data_AF-A0A2A2LL17-F1
#
_entry.id   AF-A0A2A2LL17-F1
#
_cell.length_a   1.000
_cell.length_b   1.000
_cell.length_c   1.000
_cell.angle_alpha   90.00
_cell.angle_beta   90.00
_cell.angle_gamma   90.00
#
_symmetry.space_group_name_H-M   'P 1'
#
loop_
_entity.id
_entity.type
_entity.pdbx_description
1 polymer ?
#
loop_
_entity_poly.entity_id
_entity_poly.type
_entity_poly.pdbx_seq_one_letter_code
_entity_poly.pdbx_strand_id
1 'polypeptide(L)'
;MARAKTHGSKIFAAESLQLEEDPTCNSKKLKRVLEENMTSDPTESKRAISKAAEEKLFSKFGVICSKEDFSYLVYSEKFCQMSNEQITCYAFQQPS
;
A
#
# COMPACT_ATOMS: atom_id res chain seq x y z
N MET A 1 -2.91 -58.34 19.28
CA MET A 1 -2.96 -57.38 18.15
C MET A 1 -3.48 -56.05 18.66
N ALA A 2 -2.66 -54.98 18.63
CA ALA A 2 -3.12 -53.59 18.67
C ALA A 2 -1.97 -52.69 18.14
N ARG A 3 -2.33 -51.78 17.22
CA ARG A 3 -1.45 -50.96 16.37
C ARG A 3 -0.69 -49.85 17.12
N ALA A 4 0.52 -49.56 16.65
CA ALA A 4 1.38 -48.44 17.05
C ALA A 4 0.80 -47.05 16.73
N LYS A 5 1.24 -46.03 17.49
CA LYS A 5 1.21 -44.62 17.09
C LYS A 5 2.47 -43.91 17.59
N THR A 6 3.42 -43.69 16.68
CA THR A 6 4.54 -42.76 16.87
C THR A 6 4.02 -41.34 16.67
N HIS A 7 4.02 -40.52 17.73
CA HIS A 7 3.81 -39.07 17.67
C HIS A 7 5.20 -38.46 17.89
N GLY A 8 5.89 -37.97 16.85
CA GLY A 8 5.55 -36.74 16.16
C GLY A 8 6.68 -35.77 16.48
N SER A 9 7.66 -35.70 15.58
CA SER A 9 8.85 -34.86 15.69
C SER A 9 8.45 -33.42 16.01
N LYS A 10 8.93 -32.89 17.13
CA LYS A 10 8.90 -31.44 17.40
C LYS A 10 9.93 -30.77 16.49
N ILE A 11 9.54 -30.56 15.25
CA ILE A 11 10.20 -29.65 14.32
C ILE A 11 9.10 -28.73 13.79
N PHE A 12 8.69 -27.78 14.64
CA PHE A 12 8.21 -26.50 14.13
C PHE A 12 9.50 -25.68 13.94
N ALA A 13 10.20 -25.90 12.83
CA ALA A 13 10.03 -25.11 11.62
C ALA A 13 9.96 -23.64 12.04
N ALA A 14 11.15 -23.03 12.18
CA ALA A 14 11.28 -21.59 12.23
C ALA A 14 10.42 -21.03 11.10
N GLU A 15 9.39 -20.26 11.45
CA GLU A 15 8.70 -19.41 10.48
C GLU A 15 9.80 -18.58 9.82
N SER A 16 10.11 -18.93 8.58
CA SER A 16 10.81 -18.02 7.69
C SER A 16 9.99 -16.75 7.71
N LEU A 17 10.50 -15.71 8.35
CA LEU A 17 10.02 -14.34 8.20
C LEU A 17 10.22 -13.96 6.73
N GLN A 18 9.37 -14.47 5.85
CA GLN A 18 9.15 -13.89 4.55
C GLN A 18 8.52 -12.54 4.86
N LEU A 19 9.33 -11.49 4.79
CA LEU A 19 8.84 -10.13 4.64
C LEU A 19 8.03 -10.12 3.34
N GLU A 20 6.74 -10.45 3.44
CA GLU A 20 5.79 -10.27 2.36
C GLU A 20 5.82 -8.77 2.03
N GLU A 21 6.39 -8.44 0.87
CA GLU A 21 6.37 -7.07 0.37
C GLU A 21 4.93 -6.69 0.09
N ASP A 22 4.44 -5.65 0.75
CA ASP A 22 3.08 -5.15 0.55
C ASP A 22 2.92 -4.73 -0.92
N PRO A 23 2.11 -5.46 -1.72
CA PRO A 23 1.97 -5.20 -3.15
C PRO A 23 1.24 -3.89 -3.43
N THR A 24 0.64 -3.28 -2.41
CA THR A 24 -0.12 -2.04 -2.52
C THR A 24 0.66 -0.81 -2.08
N CYS A 25 1.71 -0.97 -1.25
CA CYS A 25 2.42 0.19 -0.71
C CYS A 25 3.84 -0.14 -0.25
N ASN A 26 4.82 0.55 -0.81
CA ASN A 26 6.24 0.35 -0.47
C ASN A 26 6.85 1.54 0.32
N SER A 27 6.05 2.55 0.67
CA SER A 27 6.53 3.77 1.34
C SER A 27 5.67 4.17 2.53
N LYS A 28 6.18 3.90 3.75
CA LYS A 28 5.51 4.27 5.01
C LYS A 28 5.23 5.78 5.13
N LYS A 29 6.11 6.63 4.60
CA LYS A 29 5.91 8.08 4.62
C LYS A 29 4.77 8.48 3.67
N LEU A 30 4.73 7.91 2.48
CA LEU A 30 3.65 8.16 1.52
C LEU A 30 2.32 7.64 2.05
N LYS A 31 2.30 6.46 2.68
CA LYS A 31 1.11 5.90 3.35
C LYS A 31 0.47 6.90 4.33
N ARG A 32 1.27 7.49 5.22
CA ARG A 32 0.79 8.50 6.18
C ARG A 32 0.23 9.73 5.48
N VAL A 33 0.84 10.16 4.36
CA VAL A 33 0.30 11.27 3.57
C VAL A 33 -1.09 10.93 3.02
N LEU A 34 -1.33 9.71 2.52
CA LEU A 34 -2.65 9.30 2.09
C LEU A 34 -3.63 9.27 3.29
N GLU A 35 -3.27 8.60 4.38
CA GLU A 35 -4.11 8.48 5.58
C GLU A 35 -4.56 9.85 6.13
N GLU A 36 -3.66 10.84 6.17
CA GLU A 36 -3.94 12.17 6.71
C GLU A 36 -4.74 13.08 5.75
N ASN A 37 -4.79 12.77 4.45
CA ASN A 37 -5.31 13.71 3.42
C ASN A 37 -6.42 13.12 2.53
N MET A 38 -6.93 11.92 2.85
CA MET A 38 -8.10 11.35 2.19
C MET A 38 -9.41 11.87 2.80
N THR A 39 -10.33 12.29 1.94
CA THR A 39 -11.72 12.63 2.26
C THR A 39 -12.67 11.69 1.50
N SER A 40 -13.97 11.99 1.53
CA SER A 40 -14.97 11.26 0.74
C SER A 40 -15.04 11.70 -0.74
N ASP A 41 -14.38 12.82 -1.08
CA ASP A 41 -14.35 13.37 -2.43
C ASP A 41 -13.01 13.04 -3.14
N PRO A 42 -13.05 12.37 -4.30
CA PRO A 42 -11.83 12.03 -5.04
C PRO A 42 -11.02 13.24 -5.50
N THR A 43 -11.67 14.36 -5.85
CA THR A 43 -10.98 15.53 -6.39
C THR A 43 -10.26 16.29 -5.29
N GLU A 44 -10.92 16.48 -4.15
CA GLU A 44 -10.33 17.05 -2.93
C GLU A 44 -9.16 16.21 -2.46
N SER A 45 -9.36 14.90 -2.29
CA SER A 45 -8.32 13.97 -1.84
C SER A 45 -7.11 13.99 -2.77
N LYS A 46 -7.33 13.93 -4.09
CA LYS A 46 -6.26 13.99 -5.08
C LYS A 46 -5.42 15.26 -4.93
N ARG A 47 -6.07 16.43 -4.81
CA ARG A 47 -5.37 17.72 -4.66
C ARG A 47 -4.60 17.79 -3.33
N ALA A 48 -5.22 17.37 -2.24
CA ALA A 48 -4.61 17.40 -0.91
C ALA A 48 -3.39 16.46 -0.82
N ILE A 49 -3.51 15.21 -1.29
CA ILE A 49 -2.43 14.24 -1.30
C ILE A 49 -1.28 14.70 -2.18
N SER A 50 -1.54 15.16 -3.41
CA SER A 50 -0.48 15.65 -4.31
C SER A 50 0.34 16.75 -3.66
N LYS A 51 -0.34 17.78 -3.12
CA LYS A 51 0.33 18.90 -2.45
C LYS A 51 1.15 18.44 -1.24
N ALA A 52 0.54 17.66 -0.35
CA ALA A 52 1.20 17.20 0.87
C ALA A 52 2.38 16.26 0.58
N ALA A 53 2.28 15.41 -0.45
CA ALA A 53 3.36 14.52 -0.86
C ALA A 53 4.55 15.31 -1.40
N GLU A 54 4.32 16.28 -2.27
CA GLU A 54 5.39 17.14 -2.82
C GLU A 54 6.09 17.95 -1.74
N GLU A 55 5.33 18.53 -0.81
CA GLU A 55 5.86 19.33 0.31
C GLU A 55 6.66 18.47 1.31
N LYS A 56 6.19 17.26 1.65
CA LYS A 56 6.79 16.42 2.70
C LYS A 56 7.91 15.51 2.18
N LEU A 57 7.88 15.14 0.89
CA LEU A 57 8.79 14.15 0.31
C LEU A 57 9.78 14.76 -0.70
N PHE A 58 9.64 16.06 -1.01
CA PHE A 58 10.53 16.81 -1.91
C PHE A 58 10.71 16.13 -3.27
N SER A 59 9.64 15.55 -3.81
CA SER A 59 9.60 14.94 -5.14
C SER A 59 8.22 15.11 -5.75
N LYS A 60 8.09 14.97 -7.07
CA LYS A 60 6.81 15.08 -7.76
C LYS A 60 6.02 13.78 -7.62
N PHE A 61 4.72 13.90 -7.35
CA PHE A 61 3.83 12.76 -7.20
C PHE A 61 2.60 12.86 -8.10
N GLY A 62 2.34 11.77 -8.83
CA GLY A 62 1.04 11.55 -9.44
C GLY A 62 0.10 10.94 -8.42
N VAL A 63 -1.17 11.38 -8.43
CA VAL A 63 -2.22 10.84 -7.56
C VAL A 63 -3.48 10.61 -8.39
N ILE A 64 -4.08 9.42 -8.24
CA ILE A 64 -5.37 9.05 -8.82
C ILE A 64 -6.28 8.65 -7.67
N CYS A 65 -7.47 9.22 -7.60
CA CYS A 65 -8.49 8.81 -6.63
C CYS A 65 -9.79 8.53 -7.38
N SER A 66 -10.50 7.48 -6.99
CA SER A 66 -11.75 7.07 -7.63
C SER A 66 -12.71 6.45 -6.61
N LYS A 67 -14.01 6.58 -6.88
CA LYS A 67 -15.08 5.82 -6.21
C LYS A 67 -15.29 4.45 -6.85
N GLU A 68 -14.92 4.33 -8.12
CA GLU A 68 -15.07 3.14 -8.95
C GLU A 68 -13.71 2.51 -9.24
N ASP A 69 -13.71 1.26 -9.66
CA ASP A 69 -12.50 0.56 -10.06
C ASP A 69 -11.93 1.11 -11.37
N PHE A 70 -10.60 1.19 -11.44
CA PHE A 70 -9.87 1.52 -12.65
C PHE A 70 -8.55 0.74 -12.69
N SER A 71 -8.01 0.55 -13.89
CA SER A 71 -6.67 -0.03 -14.07
C SER A 71 -5.70 1.03 -14.58
N TYR A 72 -4.50 1.04 -14.02
CA TYR A 72 -3.44 1.96 -14.41
C TYR A 72 -2.07 1.27 -14.29
N LEU A 73 -1.16 1.60 -15.20
CA LEU A 73 0.21 1.09 -15.18
C LEU A 73 1.18 2.28 -15.03
N VAL A 74 2.08 2.18 -14.07
CA VAL A 74 3.15 3.16 -13.89
C VAL A 74 4.44 2.51 -13.41
N TYR A 75 5.57 3.01 -13.92
CA TYR A 75 6.89 2.68 -13.41
C TYR A 75 7.28 3.73 -12.38
N SER A 76 7.40 3.33 -11.11
CA SER A 76 7.73 4.23 -10.01
C SER A 76 8.51 3.51 -8.92
N GLU A 77 9.47 4.20 -8.31
CA GLU A 77 10.22 3.67 -7.16
C GLU A 77 9.40 3.67 -5.86
N LYS A 78 8.45 4.61 -5.74
CA LYS A 78 7.62 4.75 -4.53
C LYS A 78 6.16 4.88 -4.89
N PHE A 79 5.35 4.01 -4.33
CA PHE A 79 3.91 4.03 -4.53
C PHE A 79 3.17 3.56 -3.28
N CYS A 80 1.93 4.02 -3.13
CA CYS A 80 0.97 3.48 -2.17
C CYS A 80 -0.45 3.59 -2.70
N GLN A 81 -1.23 2.52 -2.54
CA GLN A 81 -2.68 2.50 -2.65
C GLN A 81 -3.28 2.50 -1.24
N MET A 82 -4.31 3.31 -1.03
CA MET A 82 -5.10 3.30 0.20
C MET A 82 -6.57 3.48 -0.14
N SER A 83 -7.44 2.84 0.64
CA SER A 83 -8.89 2.95 0.52
C SER A 83 -9.47 3.41 1.84
N ASN A 84 -10.48 4.27 1.77
CA ASN A 84 -11.42 4.51 2.87
C ASN A 84 -12.80 3.94 2.49
N GLU A 85 -13.85 4.29 3.22
CA GLU A 85 -15.20 3.77 2.97
C GLU A 85 -15.81 4.22 1.62
N GLN A 86 -15.30 5.29 1.00
CA GLN A 86 -15.91 5.91 -0.19
C GLN A 86 -15.01 5.92 -1.43
N ILE A 87 -13.69 6.01 -1.25
CA ILE A 87 -12.74 6.17 -2.34
C ILE A 87 -11.49 5.32 -2.14
N THR A 88 -10.88 4.95 -3.26
CA THR A 88 -9.53 4.40 -3.33
C THR A 88 -8.62 5.41 -4.02
N CYS A 89 -7.49 5.70 -3.37
CA CYS A 89 -6.44 6.57 -3.91
C CYS A 89 -5.16 5.78 -4.14
N TYR A 90 -4.49 6.05 -5.26
CA TYR A 90 -3.19 5.55 -5.63
C TYR A 90 -2.24 6.72 -5.87
N ALA A 91 -1.13 6.77 -5.14
CA ALA A 91 -0.10 7.78 -5.29
C ALA A 91 1.21 7.12 -5.70
N PHE A 92 1.95 7.75 -6.62
CA PHE A 92 3.21 7.25 -7.13
C PHE A 92 4.18 8.40 -7.43
N GLN A 93 5.47 8.18 -7.16
CA GLN A 93 6.52 9.15 -7.46
C GLN A 93 6.73 9.22 -8.98
N GLN A 94 6.74 10.42 -9.55
CA GLN A 94 7.03 10.62 -10.97
C GLN A 94 8.54 10.46 -11.22
N PRO A 95 8.95 9.82 -12.33
CA PRO A 95 10.35 9.85 -12.77
C PRO A 95 10.77 11.30 -13.02
N SER A 96 11.95 11.68 -12.51
CA SER A 96 12.57 13.00 -12.72
C SER A 96 13.39 13.04 -14.01
#